data_AF-A0A965YQP6-F1
#
_entry.id   AF-A0A965YQP6-F1
#
_cell.length_a   1.000
_cell.length_b   1.000
_cell.length_c   1.000
_cell.angle_alpha   90.00
_cell.angle_beta   90.00
_cell.angle_gamma   90.00
#
_symmetry.space_group_name_H-M   'P 1'
#
loop_
_entity.id
_entity.type
_entity.pdbx_description
1 polymer ?
#
loop_
_entity_poly.entity_id
_entity_poly.type
_entity_poly.pdbx_seq_one_letter_code
_entity_poly.pdbx_strand_id
1 'polypeptide(L)'
;MEKITKEECICRLKAKAVEVDRIPKKSDFTESEVSIIKAYFGPWPRALESAGLKTPKAEDRKAKNKKKREMTRQRGKIYKVK
;
A
#
# COMPACT_ATOMS: atom_id res chain seq x y z
N MET A 1 12.47 20.37 -18.87
CA MET A 1 11.71 19.69 -17.81
C MET A 1 12.35 18.33 -17.60
N GLU A 2 13.12 18.18 -16.52
CA GLU A 2 13.73 16.90 -16.16
C GLU A 2 12.64 15.86 -15.94
N LYS A 3 12.70 14.78 -16.73
CA LYS A 3 11.74 13.68 -16.66
C LYS A 3 12.07 12.88 -15.41
N ILE A 4 11.32 13.08 -14.35
CA ILE A 4 11.38 12.19 -13.19
C ILE A 4 10.82 10.85 -13.65
N THR A 5 11.69 9.85 -13.75
CA THR A 5 11.28 8.49 -14.11
C THR A 5 10.70 7.78 -12.90
N LYS A 6 9.98 6.69 -13.17
CA LYS A 6 9.45 5.81 -12.13
C LYS A 6 10.55 5.29 -11.19
N GLU A 7 11.73 5.02 -11.75
CA GLU A 7 12.89 4.51 -11.01
C GLU A 7 13.48 5.57 -10.07
N GLU A 8 13.57 6.82 -10.53
CA GLU A 8 14.00 7.94 -9.69
C GLU A 8 13.11 8.12 -8.47
N CYS A 9 11.79 8.01 -8.64
CA CYS A 9 10.85 8.04 -7.51
C CYS A 9 11.14 6.93 -6.50
N ILE A 10 11.42 5.71 -6.95
CA ILE A 10 11.76 4.57 -6.07
C ILE A 10 13.08 4.82 -5.34
N CYS A 11 14.08 5.33 -6.06
CA CYS A 11 15.39 5.66 -5.51
C CYS A 11 15.26 6.68 -4.37
N ARG A 12 14.52 7.78 -4.60
CA ARG A 12 14.25 8.80 -3.58
C ARG A 12 13.51 8.25 -2.37
N LEU A 13 12.50 7.41 -2.59
CA LEU A 13 11.78 6.73 -1.51
C LEU A 13 12.72 5.86 -0.67
N LYS A 14 13.59 5.06 -1.29
CA LYS A 14 14.55 4.20 -0.59
C LYS A 14 15.62 5.02 0.14
N ALA A 15 16.20 6.03 -0.51
CA ALA A 15 17.20 6.91 0.09
C ALA A 15 16.64 7.60 1.34
N LYS A 16 15.42 8.13 1.26
CA LYS A 16 14.76 8.76 2.40
C LYS A 16 14.42 7.76 3.51
N ALA A 17 14.07 6.52 3.16
CA ALA A 17 13.82 5.48 4.15
C ALA A 17 15.09 5.13 4.95
N VAL A 18 16.24 5.08 4.27
CA VAL A 18 17.54 4.83 4.90
C VAL A 18 17.96 6.01 5.78
N GLU A 19 17.76 7.25 5.31
CA GLU A 19 18.12 8.46 6.06
C GLU A 19 17.36 8.59 7.38
N VAL A 20 16.07 8.23 7.38
CA VAL A 20 15.19 8.44 8.54
C VAL A 20 15.03 7.14 9.38
N ASP A 21 15.72 6.06 9.00
CA ASP A 21 15.64 4.71 9.59
C ASP A 21 14.18 4.23 9.83
N ARG A 22 13.24 4.73 9.02
CA ARG A 22 11.81 4.50 9.16
C ARG A 22 11.12 4.54 7.81
N ILE A 23 9.91 3.98 7.75
CA ILE A 23 9.08 4.07 6.55
C ILE A 23 8.74 5.54 6.29
N PRO A 24 9.18 6.12 5.16
CA PRO A 24 9.01 7.53 4.90
C PRO A 24 7.53 7.82 4.65
N LYS A 25 7.02 8.86 5.31
CA LYS A 25 5.63 9.29 5.16
C LYS A 25 5.56 10.36 4.07
N LYS A 26 4.36 10.58 3.54
CA LYS A 26 4.09 11.68 2.61
C LYS A 26 4.50 13.06 3.15
N SER A 27 4.53 13.22 4.48
CA SER A 27 4.93 14.45 5.16
C SER A 27 6.43 14.70 5.16
N ASP A 28 7.25 13.68 4.87
CA ASP A 28 8.70 13.80 4.76
C ASP A 28 9.13 14.29 3.35
N PHE A 29 8.17 14.52 2.43
CA PHE A 29 8.39 14.97 1.06
C PHE A 29 7.64 16.26 0.75
N THR A 30 8.09 16.95 -0.30
CA THR A 30 7.38 18.12 -0.85
C THR A 30 6.08 17.69 -1.55
N GLU A 31 5.08 18.57 -1.57
CA GLU A 31 3.79 18.28 -2.23
C GLU A 31 3.97 17.96 -3.72
N SER A 32 4.90 18.63 -4.39
CA SER A 32 5.27 18.37 -5.78
C SER A 32 5.75 16.93 -5.98
N GLU A 33 6.71 16.48 -5.16
CA GLU A 33 7.21 15.10 -5.24
C GLU A 33 6.14 14.07 -4.92
N VAL A 34 5.33 14.33 -3.89
CA VAL A 34 4.19 13.45 -3.56
C VAL A 34 3.23 13.36 -4.73
N SER A 35 2.94 14.46 -5.42
CA SER A 35 2.07 14.49 -6.59
C SER A 35 2.64 13.68 -7.75
N ILE A 36 3.94 13.82 -8.03
CA ILE A 36 4.65 13.07 -9.07
C ILE A 36 4.62 11.57 -8.76
N ILE A 37 5.00 11.18 -7.54
CA ILE A 37 4.99 9.77 -7.10
C ILE A 37 3.56 9.22 -7.19
N LYS A 38 2.55 9.98 -6.77
CA LYS A 38 1.15 9.57 -6.90
C LYS A 38 0.71 9.42 -8.36
N ALA A 39 1.18 10.27 -9.26
CA ALA A 39 0.87 10.15 -10.69
C ALA A 39 1.41 8.84 -11.29
N TYR A 40 2.60 8.40 -10.87
CA TYR A 40 3.22 7.18 -11.38
C TYR A 40 2.74 5.88 -10.71
N PHE A 41 2.58 5.88 -9.38
CA PHE A 41 2.30 4.66 -8.61
C PHE A 41 0.86 4.59 -8.11
N GLY A 42 0.09 5.67 -8.25
CA GLY A 42 -1.25 5.81 -7.72
C GLY A 42 -1.23 6.08 -6.20
N PRO A 43 -1.97 5.31 -5.39
CA PRO A 43 -2.07 5.59 -3.96
C PRO A 43 -0.71 5.36 -3.26
N TRP A 44 -0.34 6.26 -2.35
CA TRP A 44 0.96 6.24 -1.63
C TRP A 44 1.40 4.88 -1.06
N PRO A 45 0.51 4.04 -0.47
CA PRO A 45 0.90 2.70 -0.04
C PRO A 45 1.47 1.83 -1.17
N ARG A 46 0.98 2.01 -2.40
CA ARG A 46 1.42 1.28 -3.59
C ARG A 46 2.81 1.70 -4.05
N ALA A 47 3.16 2.98 -3.87
CA ALA A 47 4.51 3.48 -4.08
C ALA A 47 5.49 2.84 -3.08
N LEU A 48 5.10 2.75 -1.80
CA LEU A 48 5.91 2.09 -0.76
C LEU A 48 6.07 0.58 -1.00
N GLU A 49 5.02 -0.10 -1.47
CA GLU A 49 5.09 -1.51 -1.92
C GLU A 49 6.08 -1.66 -3.08
N SER A 50 6.03 -0.75 -4.06
CA SER A 50 6.93 -0.77 -5.22
C SER A 50 8.39 -0.48 -4.84
N ALA A 51 8.61 0.32 -3.80
CA ALA A 51 9.92 0.59 -3.24
C ALA A 51 10.45 -0.55 -2.33
N GLY A 52 9.65 -1.59 -2.06
CA GLY A 52 10.02 -2.68 -1.15
C GLY A 52 10.07 -2.25 0.33
N LEU A 53 9.60 -1.05 0.65
CA LEU A 53 9.60 -0.48 2.01
C LEU A 53 8.45 -0.99 2.87
N LYS A 54 7.43 -1.58 2.24
CA LYS A 54 6.25 -2.10 2.91
C LYS A 54 5.91 -3.48 2.41
N THR A 55 5.80 -4.45 3.32
CA THR A 55 5.30 -5.78 2.98
C THR A 55 3.81 -5.68 2.64
N PRO A 56 3.35 -6.34 1.58
CA PRO A 56 1.95 -6.34 1.22
C PRO A 56 1.16 -7.02 2.35
N LYS A 57 0.34 -6.26 3.08
CA LYS A 57 -0.62 -6.81 4.08
C LYS A 57 -1.76 -7.62 3.43
N ALA A 58 -1.57 -8.03 2.17
CA ALA A 58 -2.54 -8.71 1.33
C ALA A 58 -2.89 -10.10 1.88
N GLU A 59 -1.94 -10.81 2.49
CA GLU A 59 -2.18 -12.13 3.07
C GLU A 59 -3.19 -12.06 4.23
N ASP A 60 -3.02 -11.10 5.16
CA ASP A 60 -3.96 -10.90 6.28
C ASP A 60 -5.37 -10.49 5.79
N ARG A 61 -5.45 -9.63 4.77
CA ARG A 61 -6.74 -9.20 4.21
C ARG A 61 -7.48 -10.32 3.49
N LYS A 62 -6.77 -11.16 2.72
CA LYS A 62 -7.38 -12.26 1.97
C LYS A 62 -7.92 -13.33 2.92
N ALA A 63 -7.18 -13.65 3.98
CA ALA A 63 -7.61 -14.54 5.05
C ALA A 63 -8.85 -14.01 5.79
N LYS A 64 -8.85 -12.73 6.18
CA LYS A 64 -10.02 -12.08 6.81
C LYS A 64 -11.28 -12.12 5.93
N ASN A 65 -11.14 -11.78 4.64
CA ASN A 65 -12.28 -11.80 3.72
C ASN A 65 -12.83 -13.23 3.52
N LYS A 66 -11.97 -14.25 3.47
CA LYS A 66 -12.41 -15.66 3.41
C LYS A 66 -13.20 -16.04 4.67
N LYS A 67 -12.68 -15.75 5.86
CA LYS A 67 -13.35 -16.04 7.14
C LYS A 67 -14.70 -15.32 7.28
N LYS A 68 -14.79 -14.07 6.82
CA LYS A 68 -16.05 -13.31 6.80
C LYS A 68 -17.09 -13.95 5.89
N ARG A 69 -16.70 -14.37 4.67
CA ARG A 69 -17.60 -15.08 3.73
C ARG A 69 -18.12 -16.40 4.30
N GLU A 70 -17.26 -17.13 5.00
CA GLU A 70 -17.62 -18.40 5.63
C GLU A 70 -18.60 -18.19 6.79
N MET A 71 -18.37 -17.17 7.64
CA MET A 71 -19.30 -16.78 8.70
C MET A 71 -20.68 -16.38 8.17
N THR A 72 -20.74 -15.58 7.10
CA THR A 72 -22.03 -15.21 6.47
C THR A 72 -22.76 -16.45 5.93
N ARG A 73 -22.02 -17.39 5.30
CA ARG A 73 -22.58 -18.66 4.82
C ARG A 73 -23.13 -19.52 5.96
N GLN A 74 -22.41 -19.62 7.08
CA GLN A 74 -22.87 -20.37 8.26
C GLN A 74 -24.11 -19.73 8.90
N ARG A 75 -24.14 -18.39 9.06
CA ARG A 75 -25.32 -17.68 9.56
C ARG A 75 -26.54 -17.94 8.69
N GLY A 76 -26.42 -17.82 7.37
CA GLY A 76 -27.54 -18.07 6.44
C GLY A 76 -28.10 -19.50 6.50
N LYS A 77 -27.28 -20.49 6.85
CA LYS A 77 -27.73 -21.89 7.04
C LYS A 77 -28.54 -22.06 8.33
N ILE A 78 -28.15 -21.37 9.42
CA ILE A 78 -28.85 -21.42 10.70
C ILE A 78 -30.29 -20.86 10.57
N TYR A 79 -30.48 -19.78 9.80
CA TYR A 79 -31.81 -19.18 9.61
C TYR A 79 -32.73 -19.96 8.66
N LYS A 80 -32.22 -20.95 7.91
CA LYS A 80 -33.00 -21.72 6.92
C LYS A 80 -33.51 -23.07 7.45
N VAL A 81 -33.16 -23.41 8.70
CA VAL A 81 -33.53 -24.67 9.39
C VAL A 81 -34.62 -24.43 10.46
N LYS A 82 -35.19 -23.21 10.54
CA LYS A 82 -36.30 -22.87 11.43
C LYS A 82 -37.55 -22.59 10.62
#